data_AF-P0CN25-F1
#
_entry.id   AF-P0CN25-F1
#
_cell.length_a   1.000
_cell.length_b   1.000
_cell.length_c   1.000
_cell.angle_alpha   90.00
_cell.angle_beta   90.00
_cell.angle_gamma   90.00
#
_symmetry.space_group_name_H-M   'P 1'
#
loop_
_entity.id
_entity.type
_entity.pdbx_description
1 polymer ?
#
loop_
_entity_poly.entity_id
_entity_poly.type
_entity_poly.pdbx_seq_one_letter_code
_entity_poly.pdbx_strand_id
1 'polypeptide(L)'
;MVNQMRSAIVKVFSTKHSLTLPAPALHYIEEVLIENEIPEDEWMVGLEFWAKEYLKAEDSSSLVSLQALKKAYENLQLGTTEDTQVADPSEVNVESHFSVVDSFDMPAMRYDPVRSGFVQSKAQPSVAGQASSRSAFLRERWAIIKEIILRNENFTPPAIGGHDRANYLKLTSIRNLLGRAGQLFLLFGMLARNEEGKLCLEDGESRVVLDMEDAVPGEGLFTEGCMVLIEGEYTVEETVRVLAMGHPPSERRNIARSLHGHVDFLGGGAVSLKEEQKYNPTVLANTQISFVILSDVWLDHPRTMPALRQMFEGYANTAEYRPMVFVLCGNFCQGGWEGQEGLKRYSRGFNSLAELLQSIPLLHSSHFVFVPGPSDPWSSTTLPRPSLPSAFTTRLSNRIPNARFVSNPCRLKYFGMEIVICREDLMGKMMRNLVVVKEGEEMNMKRYLVQTILDQAHLSPLPISVRPTLWEYDHALRLYPMPSAVVLADKYERYELTYEGCHVFNPGKFVGGIGEDGWEFEWSMYYPATGRSERSVLTME
;
A
#
# COMPACT_ATOMS: atom_id res chain seq x y z
N MET A 1 21.23 -8.67 -37.25
CA MET A 1 20.64 -8.02 -36.06
C MET A 1 21.57 -7.94 -34.87
N VAL A 2 21.72 -8.95 -33.99
CA VAL A 2 22.43 -8.79 -32.69
C VAL A 2 23.84 -8.17 -32.82
N ASN A 3 24.67 -8.61 -33.77
CA ASN A 3 26.01 -8.02 -33.97
C ASN A 3 25.99 -6.56 -34.46
N GLN A 4 25.00 -6.18 -35.28
CA GLN A 4 24.83 -4.79 -35.74
C GLN A 4 24.33 -3.90 -34.60
N MET A 5 23.38 -4.40 -33.81
CA MET A 5 22.85 -3.72 -32.63
C MET A 5 23.96 -3.46 -31.61
N ARG A 6 24.76 -4.49 -31.26
CA ARG A 6 25.95 -4.30 -30.41
C ARG A 6 26.91 -3.26 -30.96
N SER A 7 27.17 -3.30 -32.27
CA SER A 7 28.04 -2.32 -32.91
C SER A 7 27.48 -0.91 -32.80
N ALA A 8 26.16 -0.71 -32.91
CA ALA A 8 25.51 0.59 -32.73
C ALA A 8 25.62 1.07 -31.28
N ILE A 9 25.31 0.20 -30.31
CA ILE A 9 25.40 0.50 -28.88
C ILE A 9 26.83 0.92 -28.50
N VAL A 10 27.84 0.11 -28.86
CA VAL A 10 29.25 0.41 -28.56
C VAL A 10 29.71 1.69 -29.26
N LYS A 11 29.29 1.92 -30.52
CA LYS A 11 29.62 3.14 -31.26
C LYS A 11 29.07 4.40 -30.57
N VAL A 12 27.86 4.34 -30.02
CA VAL A 12 27.26 5.49 -29.32
C VAL A 12 27.82 5.63 -27.91
N PHE A 13 27.62 4.63 -27.04
CA PHE A 13 28.02 4.74 -25.64
C PHE A 13 29.53 4.82 -25.48
N SER A 14 30.28 3.87 -26.06
CA SER A 14 31.72 3.76 -25.82
C SER A 14 32.56 4.65 -26.74
N THR A 15 32.25 4.73 -28.03
CA THR A 15 33.07 5.52 -28.97
C THR A 15 32.72 7.01 -28.95
N LYS A 16 31.43 7.37 -28.91
CA LYS A 16 30.99 8.78 -28.96
C LYS A 16 30.92 9.44 -27.58
N HIS A 17 30.40 8.73 -26.58
CA HIS A 17 30.21 9.27 -25.23
C HIS A 17 31.28 8.83 -24.22
N SER A 18 32.28 8.04 -24.64
CA SER A 18 33.37 7.56 -23.77
C SER A 18 32.89 6.80 -22.52
N LEU A 19 31.74 6.12 -22.61
CA LEU A 19 31.15 5.32 -21.55
C LEU A 19 31.57 3.85 -21.67
N THR A 20 32.00 3.27 -20.56
CA THR A 20 32.28 1.84 -20.44
C THR A 20 31.01 1.11 -20.06
N LEU A 21 30.58 0.16 -20.89
CA LEU A 21 29.39 -0.66 -20.67
C LEU A 21 29.77 -2.03 -20.10
N PRO A 22 29.47 -2.33 -18.82
CA PRO A 22 29.49 -3.69 -18.31
C PRO A 22 28.49 -4.59 -19.05
N ALA A 23 28.75 -5.91 -19.07
CA ALA A 23 27.88 -6.86 -19.76
C ALA A 23 26.39 -6.77 -19.38
N PRO A 24 26.00 -6.59 -18.09
CA PRO A 24 24.58 -6.42 -17.72
C PRO A 24 23.94 -5.16 -18.32
N ALA A 25 24.69 -4.06 -18.39
CA ALA A 25 24.21 -2.80 -18.97
C ALA A 25 24.04 -2.93 -20.49
N LEU A 26 25.01 -3.54 -21.16
CA LEU A 26 24.92 -3.83 -22.60
C LEU A 26 23.71 -4.71 -22.91
N HIS A 27 23.52 -5.80 -22.16
CA HIS A 27 22.41 -6.73 -22.38
C HIS A 27 21.06 -6.06 -22.19
N TYR A 28 20.93 -5.22 -21.17
CA TYR A 28 19.69 -4.47 -20.93
C TYR A 28 19.34 -3.52 -22.09
N ILE A 29 20.32 -2.86 -22.71
CA ILE A 29 20.07 -2.02 -23.90
C ILE A 29 19.58 -2.87 -25.07
N GLU A 30 20.16 -4.05 -25.27
CA GLU A 30 19.70 -4.98 -26.31
C GLU A 30 18.27 -5.44 -26.06
N GLU A 31 17.96 -5.86 -24.83
CA GLU A 31 16.60 -6.27 -24.42
C GLU A 31 15.61 -5.14 -24.71
N VAL A 32 15.91 -3.92 -24.29
CA VAL A 32 15.04 -2.75 -24.51
C VAL A 32 14.78 -2.49 -26.00
N LEU A 33 15.81 -2.51 -26.85
CA LEU A 33 15.64 -2.27 -28.29
C LEU A 33 14.82 -3.38 -28.97
N ILE A 34 14.95 -4.63 -28.50
CA ILE A 34 14.22 -5.79 -29.02
C ILE A 34 12.76 -5.75 -28.54
N GLU A 35 12.53 -5.55 -27.24
CA GLU A 35 11.20 -5.54 -26.62
C GLU A 35 10.32 -4.40 -27.14
N ASN A 36 10.91 -3.25 -27.47
CA ASN A 36 10.19 -2.09 -27.98
C ASN A 36 10.15 -2.03 -29.53
N GLU A 37 10.63 -3.08 -30.21
CA GLU A 37 10.64 -3.22 -31.68
C GLU A 37 11.21 -1.98 -32.42
N ILE A 38 12.26 -1.35 -31.87
CA ILE A 38 12.79 -0.09 -32.42
C ILE A 38 13.43 -0.34 -33.79
N PRO A 39 13.05 0.42 -34.85
CA PRO A 39 13.65 0.30 -36.18
C PRO A 39 15.16 0.51 -36.20
N GLU A 40 15.88 -0.23 -37.06
CA GLU A 40 17.35 -0.19 -37.14
C GLU A 40 17.90 1.20 -37.49
N ASP A 41 17.18 1.98 -38.28
CA ASP A 41 17.51 3.36 -38.64
C ASP A 41 17.34 4.35 -37.49
N GLU A 42 16.53 4.04 -36.48
CA GLU A 42 16.31 4.87 -35.30
C GLU A 42 17.27 4.54 -34.14
N TRP A 43 17.94 3.38 -34.15
CA TRP A 43 18.83 2.96 -33.07
C TRP A 43 19.87 4.03 -32.72
N MET A 44 20.53 4.62 -33.71
CA MET A 44 21.58 5.61 -33.46
C MET A 44 21.05 6.86 -32.75
N VAL A 45 19.84 7.29 -33.10
CA VAL A 45 19.19 8.47 -32.52
C VAL A 45 18.70 8.17 -31.10
N GLY A 46 17.97 7.07 -30.91
CA GLY A 46 17.48 6.64 -29.60
C GLY A 46 18.61 6.37 -28.60
N LEU A 47 19.66 5.67 -29.02
CA LEU A 47 20.85 5.42 -28.19
C LEU A 47 21.59 6.72 -27.84
N GLU A 48 21.59 7.72 -28.74
CA GLU A 48 22.22 9.01 -28.48
C GLU A 48 21.44 9.82 -27.45
N PHE A 49 20.11 9.81 -27.51
CA PHE A 49 19.28 10.38 -26.45
C PHE A 49 19.53 9.68 -25.11
N TRP A 50 19.66 8.35 -25.12
CA TRP A 50 19.83 7.57 -23.90
C TRP A 50 21.18 7.81 -23.23
N ALA A 51 22.26 7.83 -24.01
CA ALA A 51 23.59 8.16 -23.49
C ALA A 51 23.65 9.60 -22.95
N LYS A 52 22.99 10.57 -23.61
CA LYS A 52 22.91 11.95 -23.11
C LYS A 52 22.10 12.05 -21.83
N GLU A 53 20.95 11.38 -21.76
CA GLU A 53 20.10 11.37 -20.56
C GLU A 53 20.82 10.72 -19.37
N TYR A 54 21.55 9.63 -19.62
CA TYR A 54 22.43 9.02 -18.62
C TYR A 54 23.47 10.01 -18.07
N LEU A 55 24.09 10.81 -18.94
CA LEU A 55 25.09 11.82 -18.58
C LEU A 55 24.51 13.05 -17.85
N LYS A 56 23.19 13.28 -17.90
CA LYS A 56 22.56 14.39 -17.16
C LYS A 56 22.46 14.10 -15.66
N ALA A 57 22.47 12.84 -15.25
CA ALA A 57 22.38 12.48 -13.83
C ALA A 57 23.59 13.04 -13.05
N GLU A 58 23.33 13.63 -11.88
CA GLU A 58 24.38 14.20 -11.00
C GLU A 58 25.46 13.16 -10.63
N ASP A 59 25.06 11.89 -10.47
CA ASP A 59 25.94 10.76 -10.14
C ASP A 59 26.42 9.97 -11.38
N SER A 60 26.37 10.57 -12.58
CA SER A 60 26.80 9.87 -13.80
C SER A 60 28.30 9.54 -13.76
N SER A 61 28.62 8.30 -14.13
CA SER A 61 29.98 7.76 -14.11
C SER A 61 30.38 7.30 -15.50
N SER A 62 31.68 7.34 -15.80
CA SER A 62 32.20 6.73 -17.02
C SER A 62 31.98 5.22 -17.06
N LEU A 63 31.85 4.57 -15.89
CA LEU A 63 31.38 3.19 -15.78
C LEU A 63 29.87 3.16 -15.60
N VAL A 64 29.15 2.72 -16.63
CA VAL A 64 27.69 2.70 -16.63
C VAL A 64 27.16 1.69 -15.61
N SER A 65 26.45 2.18 -14.60
CA SER A 65 25.68 1.33 -13.68
C SER A 65 24.33 0.97 -14.32
N LEU A 66 23.89 -0.29 -14.14
CA LEU A 66 22.61 -0.75 -14.67
C LEU A 66 21.43 0.03 -14.08
N GLN A 67 21.49 0.41 -12.79
CA GLN A 67 20.45 1.18 -12.14
C GLN A 67 20.32 2.59 -12.72
N ALA A 68 21.43 3.31 -12.91
CA ALA A 68 21.38 4.64 -13.51
C ALA A 68 21.00 4.58 -14.99
N LEU A 69 21.36 3.50 -15.70
CA LEU A 69 20.94 3.28 -17.09
C LEU A 69 19.43 3.03 -17.20
N LYS A 70 18.85 2.21 -16.32
CA LYS A 70 17.41 2.00 -16.19
C LYS A 70 16.68 3.31 -15.90
N LYS A 71 17.17 4.08 -14.93
CA LYS A 71 16.61 5.41 -14.61
C LYS A 71 16.68 6.37 -15.79
N ALA A 72 17.79 6.39 -16.54
CA ALA A 72 17.91 7.21 -17.73
C ALA A 72 16.95 6.77 -18.85
N TYR A 73 16.69 5.47 -18.98
CA TYR A 73 15.71 4.95 -19.93
C TYR A 73 14.29 5.34 -19.53
N GLU A 74 13.95 5.16 -18.25
CA GLU A 74 12.69 5.62 -17.68
C GLU A 74 12.51 7.11 -18.01
N ASN A 75 13.51 7.97 -17.70
CA ASN A 75 13.52 9.41 -18.03
C ASN A 75 13.33 9.74 -19.52
N LEU A 76 13.72 8.85 -20.43
CA LEU A 76 13.45 9.03 -21.85
C LEU A 76 12.02 8.63 -22.22
N GLN A 77 11.52 7.50 -21.70
CA GLN A 77 10.12 7.11 -21.85
C GLN A 77 9.18 8.17 -21.27
N LEU A 78 9.66 8.88 -20.24
CA LEU A 78 9.05 10.04 -19.61
C LEU A 78 8.90 11.28 -20.54
N GLY A 79 9.48 11.28 -21.75
CA GLY A 79 9.20 12.23 -22.83
C GLY A 79 9.80 13.64 -22.71
N THR A 80 10.79 13.88 -21.84
CA THR A 80 11.34 15.25 -21.67
C THR A 80 12.85 15.33 -21.76
N THR A 81 13.33 15.97 -22.82
CA THR A 81 14.73 16.43 -22.88
C THR A 81 15.00 17.67 -22.03
N GLU A 82 13.97 18.38 -21.56
CA GLU A 82 14.07 19.59 -20.72
C GLU A 82 13.10 19.51 -19.53
N ASP A 83 13.60 19.76 -18.30
CA ASP A 83 12.85 19.70 -17.03
C ASP A 83 11.60 20.61 -16.96
N THR A 84 11.44 21.53 -17.91
CA THR A 84 10.37 22.54 -17.93
C THR A 84 9.19 22.21 -18.85
N GLN A 85 9.27 21.17 -19.68
CA GLN A 85 8.17 20.83 -20.59
C GLN A 85 7.16 19.91 -19.90
N VAL A 86 5.91 20.34 -19.79
CA VAL A 86 4.79 19.45 -19.43
C VAL A 86 4.67 18.42 -20.54
N ALA A 87 4.69 17.14 -20.19
CA ALA A 87 4.51 16.08 -21.18
C ALA A 87 3.11 16.21 -21.80
N ASP A 88 3.01 16.11 -23.13
CA ASP A 88 1.71 16.05 -23.79
C ASP A 88 0.98 14.80 -23.26
N PRO A 89 -0.20 14.94 -22.62
CA PRO A 89 -0.96 13.79 -22.12
C PRO A 89 -1.23 12.70 -23.17
N SER A 90 -1.27 13.06 -24.46
CA SER A 90 -1.51 12.14 -25.57
C SER A 90 -0.27 11.33 -26.00
N GLU A 91 0.94 11.76 -25.63
CA GLU A 91 2.19 11.08 -25.98
C GLU A 91 2.69 10.13 -24.88
N VAL A 92 2.17 10.26 -23.65
CA VAL A 92 2.64 9.47 -22.51
C VAL A 92 2.03 8.06 -22.53
N ASN A 93 2.88 7.04 -22.58
CA ASN A 93 2.45 5.66 -22.43
C ASN A 93 2.08 5.34 -20.97
N VAL A 94 0.81 5.49 -20.61
CA VAL A 94 0.28 5.22 -19.26
C VAL A 94 0.57 3.80 -18.74
N GLU A 95 0.70 2.81 -19.62
CA GLU A 95 0.97 1.42 -19.26
C GLU A 95 2.37 1.25 -18.64
N SER A 96 3.35 2.00 -19.14
CA SER A 96 4.72 2.01 -18.58
C SER A 96 4.80 2.58 -17.16
N HIS A 97 3.75 3.29 -16.73
CA HIS A 97 3.66 3.92 -15.42
C HIS A 97 2.79 3.15 -14.42
N PHE A 98 2.30 1.96 -14.80
CA PHE A 98 1.55 1.08 -13.93
C PHE A 98 2.39 -0.11 -13.49
N SER A 99 2.38 -0.39 -12.19
CA SER A 99 3.03 -1.58 -11.67
C SER A 99 2.30 -2.14 -10.46
N VAL A 100 2.23 -3.45 -10.40
CA VAL A 100 1.76 -4.21 -9.23
C VAL A 100 2.97 -4.59 -8.40
N VAL A 101 2.97 -4.21 -7.13
CA VAL A 101 4.10 -4.44 -6.20
C VAL A 101 3.65 -5.43 -5.12
N ASP A 102 4.40 -6.52 -5.03
CA ASP A 102 4.24 -7.53 -4.00
C ASP A 102 4.90 -7.07 -2.68
N SER A 103 4.29 -7.39 -1.55
CA SER A 103 4.83 -7.06 -0.22
C SER A 103 6.22 -7.64 0.01
N PHE A 104 6.54 -8.80 -0.57
CA PHE A 104 7.83 -9.47 -0.41
C PHE A 104 8.91 -8.89 -1.33
N ASP A 105 8.52 -8.13 -2.36
CA ASP A 105 9.44 -7.42 -3.26
C ASP A 105 9.75 -5.99 -2.78
N MET A 106 8.99 -5.47 -1.82
CA MET A 106 9.20 -4.13 -1.26
C MET A 106 10.54 -4.04 -0.51
N PRO A 107 11.37 -3.02 -0.79
CA PRO A 107 12.64 -2.83 -0.11
C PRO A 107 12.42 -2.60 1.39
N ALA A 108 13.30 -3.20 2.19
CA ALA A 108 13.25 -3.14 3.64
C ALA A 108 13.71 -1.77 4.18
N MET A 109 12.91 -0.74 3.94
CA MET A 109 13.16 0.61 4.42
C MET A 109 12.90 0.68 5.92
N ARG A 110 13.95 0.98 6.69
CA ARG A 110 13.90 1.09 8.14
C ARG A 110 13.94 2.54 8.59
N TYR A 111 13.09 2.92 9.51
CA TYR A 111 13.13 4.25 10.11
C TYR A 111 14.26 4.33 11.15
N ASP A 112 15.15 5.30 10.96
CA ASP A 112 16.22 5.65 11.90
C ASP A 112 15.79 6.91 12.69
N PRO A 113 15.46 6.77 13.99
CA PRO A 113 15.02 7.89 14.82
C PRO A 113 16.13 8.91 15.10
N VAL A 114 17.40 8.57 14.91
CA VAL A 114 18.52 9.51 15.09
C VAL A 114 18.66 10.41 13.86
N ARG A 115 18.40 9.86 12.67
CA ARG A 115 18.45 10.60 11.40
C ARG A 115 17.11 11.22 11.02
N SER A 116 16.04 10.92 11.76
CA SER A 116 14.65 11.23 11.40
C SER A 116 14.34 10.87 9.95
N GLY A 117 14.76 9.68 9.51
CA GLY A 117 14.68 9.30 8.09
C GLY A 117 14.75 7.80 7.84
N PHE A 118 14.47 7.41 6.60
CA PHE A 118 14.43 6.00 6.20
C PHE A 118 15.76 5.57 5.58
N VAL A 119 16.24 4.40 5.99
CA VAL A 119 17.47 3.77 5.51
C VAL A 119 17.15 2.36 5.06
N GLN A 120 17.61 1.98 3.86
CA GLN A 120 17.45 0.61 3.39
C GLN A 120 18.29 -0.35 4.24
N SER A 121 17.66 -1.40 4.75
CA SER A 121 18.37 -2.48 5.45
C SER A 121 19.37 -3.15 4.51
N LYS A 122 20.58 -3.40 5.03
CA LYS A 122 21.61 -4.18 4.32
C LYS A 122 21.26 -5.66 4.23
N ALA A 123 20.51 -6.17 5.21
CA ALA A 123 20.06 -7.55 5.24
C ALA A 123 18.69 -7.67 4.57
N GLN A 124 18.51 -8.72 3.78
CA GLN A 124 17.21 -9.09 3.21
C GLN A 124 16.28 -9.58 4.33
N PRO A 125 15.01 -9.17 4.33
CA PRO A 125 14.04 -9.65 5.31
C PRO A 125 13.82 -11.17 5.26
N SER A 126 13.71 -11.79 6.43
CA SER A 126 13.40 -13.21 6.58
C SER A 126 11.95 -13.41 7.04
N VAL A 127 11.29 -14.43 6.49
CA VAL A 127 9.99 -14.91 7.02
C VAL A 127 10.18 -15.47 8.44
N ALA A 128 11.33 -16.06 8.72
CA ALA A 128 11.74 -16.51 10.05
C ALA A 128 12.67 -15.45 10.68
N GLY A 129 12.09 -14.33 11.09
CA GLY A 129 12.83 -13.21 11.68
C GLY A 129 13.46 -13.56 13.04
N GLN A 130 14.41 -12.74 13.46
CA GLN A 130 15.09 -12.93 14.75
C GLN A 130 14.23 -12.48 15.95
N ALA A 131 14.56 -12.96 17.14
CA ALA A 131 13.89 -12.53 18.38
C ALA A 131 13.98 -11.01 18.59
N SER A 132 15.10 -10.40 18.21
CA SER A 132 15.29 -8.95 18.21
C SER A 132 14.31 -8.22 17.29
N SER A 133 14.02 -8.80 16.12
CA SER A 133 13.10 -8.25 15.11
C SER A 133 11.68 -8.05 15.67
N ARG A 134 11.23 -8.91 16.59
CA ARG A 134 9.93 -8.77 17.29
C ARG A 134 9.78 -7.45 18.03
N SER A 135 10.82 -7.02 18.73
CA SER A 135 10.80 -5.74 19.46
C SER A 135 11.11 -4.55 18.54
N ALA A 136 11.96 -4.77 17.53
CA ALA A 136 12.43 -3.73 16.64
C ALA A 136 11.30 -3.12 15.81
N PHE A 137 10.42 -3.94 15.22
CA PHE A 137 9.36 -3.42 14.36
C PHE A 137 8.32 -2.57 15.14
N LEU A 138 7.98 -2.95 16.37
CA LEU A 138 7.06 -2.17 17.22
C LEU A 138 7.67 -0.82 17.62
N ARG A 139 8.96 -0.81 17.98
CA ARG A 139 9.72 0.42 18.25
C ARG A 139 9.79 1.32 17.03
N GLU A 140 9.92 0.73 15.85
CA GLU A 140 9.95 1.44 14.60
C GLU A 140 8.59 2.11 14.30
N ARG A 141 7.47 1.38 14.45
CA ARG A 141 6.12 1.95 14.34
C ARG A 141 5.92 3.11 15.31
N TRP A 142 6.31 2.94 16.58
CA TRP A 142 6.26 3.98 17.59
C TRP A 142 7.09 5.20 17.19
N ALA A 143 8.31 5.00 16.68
CA ALA A 143 9.21 6.08 16.30
C ALA A 143 8.68 6.90 15.11
N ILE A 144 8.11 6.23 14.09
CA ILE A 144 7.50 6.91 12.93
C ILE A 144 6.34 7.80 13.40
N ILE A 145 5.43 7.26 14.20
CA ILE A 145 4.26 8.00 14.69
C ILE A 145 4.67 9.12 15.64
N LYS A 146 5.68 8.89 16.49
CA LYS A 146 6.24 9.93 17.34
C LYS A 146 6.75 11.10 16.52
N GLU A 147 7.46 10.85 15.43
CA GLU A 147 7.96 11.93 14.57
C GLU A 147 6.82 12.68 13.89
N ILE A 148 5.77 11.98 13.44
CA ILE A 148 4.54 12.60 12.92
C ILE A 148 3.92 13.54 13.96
N ILE A 149 3.79 13.09 15.21
CA ILE A 149 3.28 13.93 16.31
C ILE A 149 4.17 15.17 16.50
N LEU A 150 5.49 14.99 16.56
CA LEU A 150 6.43 16.07 16.83
C LEU A 150 6.53 17.09 15.68
N ARG A 151 6.15 16.71 14.46
CA ARG A 151 6.03 17.62 13.31
C ARG A 151 4.69 18.36 13.25
N ASN A 152 3.69 17.91 14.00
CA ASN A 152 2.41 18.60 14.04
C ASN A 152 2.57 19.99 14.69
N GLU A 153 1.85 20.97 14.17
CA GLU A 153 1.94 22.37 14.56
C GLU A 153 1.69 22.58 16.06
N ASN A 154 0.83 21.76 16.66
CA ASN A 154 0.53 21.83 18.10
C ASN A 154 1.70 21.41 19.00
N PHE A 155 2.72 20.74 18.44
CA PHE A 155 3.91 20.26 19.15
C PHE A 155 5.20 20.99 18.73
N THR A 156 5.13 21.90 17.75
CA THR A 156 6.28 22.61 17.19
C THR A 156 6.31 24.08 17.63
N PRO A 157 6.95 24.43 18.77
CA PRO A 157 7.05 25.82 19.20
C PRO A 157 7.92 26.63 18.22
N PRO A 158 7.65 27.94 18.06
CA PRO A 158 8.42 28.80 17.17
C PRO A 158 9.89 28.88 17.61
N ALA A 159 10.80 28.85 16.63
CA ALA A 159 12.25 28.86 16.88
C ALA A 159 12.74 30.16 17.54
N ILE A 160 12.07 31.28 17.25
CA ILE A 160 12.35 32.58 17.86
C ILE A 160 11.48 32.70 19.11
N GLY A 161 12.11 32.88 20.28
CA GLY A 161 11.44 32.88 21.57
C GLY A 161 10.31 33.92 21.64
N GLY A 162 9.07 33.44 21.63
CA GLY A 162 7.86 34.18 22.01
C GLY A 162 7.32 33.67 23.35
N HIS A 163 6.52 34.50 24.02
CA HIS A 163 5.84 34.15 25.28
C HIS A 163 4.85 32.97 25.15
N ASP A 164 4.54 32.52 23.94
CA ASP A 164 3.54 31.46 23.68
C ASP A 164 4.06 30.02 23.76
N ARG A 165 5.30 29.77 24.21
CA ARG A 165 5.79 28.38 24.39
C ARG A 165 4.92 27.55 25.34
N ALA A 166 4.17 28.19 26.24
CA ALA A 166 3.26 27.55 27.17
C ALA A 166 1.98 27.00 26.51
N ASN A 167 1.64 27.45 25.30
CA ASN A 167 0.43 27.02 24.58
C ASN A 167 0.65 25.75 23.75
N TYR A 168 1.90 25.30 23.60
CA TYR A 168 2.24 24.11 22.83
C TYR A 168 2.15 22.85 23.68
N LEU A 169 1.69 21.77 23.07
CA LEU A 169 1.61 20.47 23.69
C LEU A 169 3.01 19.86 23.85
N LYS A 170 3.26 19.25 25.01
CA LYS A 170 4.54 18.61 25.33
C LYS A 170 4.34 17.17 25.78
N LEU A 171 4.91 16.25 25.02
CA LEU A 171 4.97 14.84 25.40
C LEU A 171 5.91 14.64 26.59
N THR A 172 5.43 13.93 27.59
CA THR A 172 6.24 13.44 28.72
C THR A 172 6.50 11.96 28.54
N SER A 173 7.75 11.52 28.71
CA SER A 173 8.05 10.08 28.73
C SER A 173 7.54 9.47 30.02
N ILE A 174 7.14 8.20 29.96
CA ILE A 174 6.56 7.48 31.11
C ILE A 174 7.58 7.40 32.26
N ARG A 175 8.87 7.26 31.94
CA ARG A 175 9.96 7.30 32.94
C ARG A 175 9.97 8.60 33.77
N ASN A 176 9.58 9.72 33.16
CA ASN A 176 9.60 11.04 33.81
C ASN A 176 8.35 11.33 34.65
N LEU A 177 7.46 10.35 34.86
CA LEU A 177 6.32 10.44 35.78
C LEU A 177 6.73 10.24 37.25
N LEU A 178 7.78 9.46 37.48
CA LEU A 178 8.22 9.07 38.82
C LEU A 178 8.47 10.31 39.70
N GLY A 179 7.86 10.30 40.89
CA GLY A 179 7.96 11.40 41.87
C GLY A 179 7.09 12.62 41.56
N ARG A 180 6.17 12.54 40.59
CA ARG A 180 5.31 13.66 40.16
C ARG A 180 3.82 13.36 40.27
N ALA A 181 3.43 12.61 41.30
CA ALA A 181 2.02 12.32 41.60
C ALA A 181 1.21 13.63 41.78
N GLY A 182 -0.06 13.61 41.36
CA GLY A 182 -0.96 14.75 41.35
C GLY A 182 -0.76 15.73 40.19
N GLN A 183 0.13 15.43 39.24
CA GLN A 183 0.36 16.28 38.05
C GLN A 183 -0.32 15.69 36.81
N LEU A 184 -0.72 16.59 35.90
CA LEU A 184 -1.27 16.26 34.60
C LEU A 184 -0.17 16.11 33.55
N PHE A 185 -0.33 15.11 32.69
CA PHE A 185 0.62 14.77 31.65
C PHE A 185 -0.08 14.46 30.33
N LEU A 186 0.57 14.87 29.24
CA LEU A 186 0.32 14.34 27.91
C LEU A 186 1.36 13.27 27.60
N LEU A 187 0.89 12.04 27.41
CA LEU A 187 1.71 10.85 27.18
C LEU A 187 1.48 10.32 25.77
N PHE A 188 2.49 9.71 25.19
CA PHE A 188 2.39 8.99 23.92
C PHE A 188 2.98 7.59 24.08
N GLY A 189 2.22 6.57 23.72
CA GLY A 189 2.66 5.19 23.79
C GLY A 189 1.68 4.22 23.15
N MET A 190 2.00 2.94 23.21
CA MET A 190 1.20 1.83 22.72
C MET A 190 0.29 1.29 23.83
N LEU A 191 -0.99 1.07 23.53
CA LEU A 191 -1.87 0.31 24.42
C LEU A 191 -1.43 -1.15 24.49
N ALA A 192 -1.23 -1.67 25.69
CA ALA A 192 -0.85 -3.06 25.93
C ALA A 192 -1.51 -3.57 27.22
N ARG A 193 -1.26 -4.84 27.55
CA ARG A 193 -1.57 -5.39 28.88
C ARG A 193 -0.31 -5.86 29.57
N ASN A 194 -0.27 -5.64 30.88
CA ASN A 194 0.78 -6.20 31.73
C ASN A 194 0.51 -7.69 32.05
N GLU A 195 1.40 -8.30 32.83
CA GLU A 195 1.32 -9.71 33.25
C GLU A 195 0.08 -10.02 34.11
N GLU A 196 -0.50 -9.01 34.75
CA GLU A 196 -1.75 -9.12 35.53
C GLU A 196 -3.00 -8.94 34.65
N GLY A 197 -2.84 -8.69 33.35
CA GLY A 197 -3.94 -8.40 32.43
C GLY A 197 -4.50 -6.98 32.54
N LYS A 198 -3.88 -6.09 33.34
CA LYS A 198 -4.27 -4.67 33.43
C LYS A 198 -3.84 -3.93 32.18
N LEU A 199 -4.70 -3.03 31.70
CA LEU A 199 -4.39 -2.15 30.57
C LEU A 199 -3.25 -1.20 30.97
N CYS A 200 -2.26 -1.06 30.10
CA CYS A 200 -1.13 -0.16 30.28
C CYS A 200 -0.81 0.61 29.00
N LEU A 201 -0.16 1.75 29.19
CA LEU A 201 0.51 2.48 28.13
C LEU A 201 2.00 2.13 28.19
N GLU A 202 2.58 1.76 27.05
CA GLU A 202 4.01 1.45 26.89
C GLU A 202 4.66 2.44 25.93
N ASP A 203 5.72 3.12 26.35
CA ASP A 203 6.56 3.94 25.47
C ASP A 203 7.88 3.22 25.13
N GLY A 204 8.87 3.93 24.60
CA GLY A 204 10.17 3.33 24.27
C GLY A 204 11.02 2.89 25.48
N GLU A 205 10.65 3.28 26.70
CA GLU A 205 11.51 3.17 27.89
C GLU A 205 10.83 2.52 29.10
N SER A 206 9.52 2.65 29.25
CA SER A 206 8.76 2.23 30.42
C SER A 206 7.29 1.94 30.09
N ARG A 207 6.54 1.49 31.09
CA ARG A 207 5.09 1.29 31.02
C ARG A 207 4.41 1.84 32.27
N VAL A 208 3.14 2.23 32.15
CA VAL A 208 2.30 2.67 33.27
C VAL A 208 0.88 2.10 33.14
N VAL A 209 0.29 1.68 34.25
CA VAL A 209 -1.09 1.16 34.28
C VAL A 209 -2.07 2.31 34.08
N LEU A 210 -3.10 2.06 33.28
CA LEU A 210 -4.15 3.03 32.98
C LEU A 210 -5.40 2.74 33.81
N ASP A 211 -5.87 3.76 34.51
CA ASP A 211 -7.22 3.81 35.06
C ASP A 211 -8.14 4.52 34.05
N MET A 212 -9.17 3.79 33.61
CA MET A 212 -10.05 4.19 32.51
C MET A 212 -11.42 4.66 33.00
N GLU A 213 -11.65 4.76 34.31
CA GLU A 213 -12.96 5.09 34.88
C GLU A 213 -13.53 6.40 34.33
N ASP A 214 -12.70 7.44 34.20
CA ASP A 214 -13.08 8.77 33.69
C ASP A 214 -12.63 9.04 32.24
N ALA A 215 -12.17 8.00 31.54
CA ALA A 215 -11.57 8.18 30.21
C ALA A 215 -12.61 8.65 29.20
N VAL A 216 -12.36 9.80 28.57
CA VAL A 216 -13.12 10.25 27.40
C VAL A 216 -12.36 9.87 26.12
N PRO A 217 -12.80 8.85 25.36
CA PRO A 217 -12.20 8.50 24.08
C PRO A 217 -12.53 9.54 23.00
N GLY A 218 -11.57 9.79 22.12
CA GLY A 218 -11.75 10.52 20.88
C GLY A 218 -12.46 9.70 19.80
N GLU A 219 -12.61 10.27 18.61
CA GLU A 219 -13.09 9.52 17.44
C GLU A 219 -12.07 8.43 17.04
N GLY A 220 -12.56 7.25 16.70
CA GLY A 220 -11.72 6.10 16.32
C GLY A 220 -12.02 4.83 17.11
N LEU A 221 -11.31 3.76 16.76
CA LEU A 221 -11.40 2.43 17.36
C LEU A 221 -10.11 2.15 18.11
N PHE A 222 -10.18 2.13 19.45
CA PHE A 222 -9.01 1.89 20.29
C PHE A 222 -8.91 0.42 20.62
N THR A 223 -7.82 -0.23 20.22
CA THR A 223 -7.52 -1.62 20.55
C THR A 223 -6.12 -1.73 21.12
N GLU A 224 -5.78 -2.87 21.74
CA GLU A 224 -4.39 -3.16 22.08
C GLU A 224 -3.50 -3.10 20.83
N GLY A 225 -2.30 -2.54 20.97
CA GLY A 225 -1.40 -2.27 19.85
C GLY A 225 -1.63 -0.93 19.16
N CYS A 226 -2.71 -0.19 19.46
CA CYS A 226 -2.86 1.19 19.03
C CYS A 226 -1.84 2.09 19.74
N MET A 227 -1.19 2.96 18.98
CA MET A 227 -0.42 4.09 19.48
C MET A 227 -1.38 5.23 19.81
N VAL A 228 -1.36 5.75 21.02
CA VAL A 228 -2.34 6.71 21.52
C VAL A 228 -1.68 7.87 22.24
N LEU A 229 -2.35 9.02 22.19
CA LEU A 229 -2.12 10.16 23.06
C LEU A 229 -3.07 10.04 24.26
N ILE A 230 -2.52 10.17 25.46
CA ILE A 230 -3.29 10.14 26.71
C ILE A 230 -3.02 11.44 27.46
N GLU A 231 -4.09 12.16 27.76
CA GLU A 231 -4.08 13.21 28.79
C GLU A 231 -4.61 12.60 30.09
N GLY A 232 -3.83 12.69 31.16
CA GLY A 232 -4.21 12.09 32.44
C GLY A 232 -3.40 12.58 33.62
N GLU A 233 -3.92 12.29 34.80
CA GLU A 233 -3.27 12.58 36.08
C GLU A 233 -2.47 11.36 36.56
N TYR A 234 -1.20 11.56 36.94
CA TYR A 234 -0.41 10.50 37.56
C TYR A 234 -0.74 10.41 39.05
N THR A 235 -1.12 9.23 39.53
CA THR A 235 -1.63 9.01 40.88
C THR A 235 -0.53 8.61 41.87
N VAL A 236 -0.87 8.54 43.17
CA VAL A 236 0.04 8.06 44.22
C VAL A 236 0.26 6.55 44.11
N GLU A 237 -0.70 5.85 43.52
CA GLU A 237 -0.68 4.40 43.23
C GLU A 237 0.16 4.04 41.99
N GLU A 238 0.90 5.01 41.44
CA GLU A 238 1.72 4.85 40.23
C GLU A 238 0.92 4.44 38.98
N THR A 239 -0.36 4.84 38.93
CA THR A 239 -1.24 4.68 37.76
C THR A 239 -1.48 6.03 37.09
N VAL A 240 -2.00 6.02 35.86
CA VAL A 240 -2.49 7.23 35.20
C VAL A 240 -4.01 7.16 35.13
N ARG A 241 -4.69 8.09 35.80
CA ARG A 241 -6.12 8.34 35.62
C ARG A 241 -6.31 9.05 34.29
N VAL A 242 -6.86 8.33 33.31
CA VAL A 242 -7.05 8.83 31.95
C VAL A 242 -8.24 9.79 31.93
N LEU A 243 -8.01 11.02 31.48
CA LEU A 243 -9.05 12.04 31.30
C LEU A 243 -9.49 12.10 29.84
N ALA A 244 -8.54 12.03 28.92
CA ALA A 244 -8.80 11.96 27.49
C ALA A 244 -7.83 11.01 26.78
N MET A 245 -8.33 10.31 25.77
CA MET A 245 -7.54 9.41 24.93
C MET A 245 -7.84 9.67 23.46
N GLY A 246 -6.80 9.85 22.65
CA GLY A 246 -6.94 10.11 21.22
C GLY A 246 -5.92 9.32 20.38
N HIS A 247 -6.26 9.10 19.12
CA HIS A 247 -5.26 8.69 18.14
C HIS A 247 -4.25 9.84 17.90
N PRO A 248 -3.02 9.52 17.46
CA PRO A 248 -2.07 10.53 16.98
C PRO A 248 -2.66 11.33 15.80
N PRO A 249 -2.21 12.57 15.58
CA PRO A 249 -2.61 13.32 14.39
C PRO A 249 -2.09 12.61 13.13
N SER A 250 -2.91 12.60 12.08
CA SER A 250 -2.50 12.16 10.75
C SER A 250 -1.52 13.13 10.07
N GLU A 251 -0.63 12.59 9.26
CA GLU A 251 0.23 13.36 8.35
C GLU A 251 -0.24 13.19 6.90
N ARG A 252 -0.65 14.29 6.27
CA ARG A 252 -1.08 14.27 4.88
C ARG A 252 0.04 13.81 3.96
N ARG A 253 -0.36 13.17 2.87
CA ARG A 253 0.54 12.64 1.83
C ARG A 253 1.56 13.67 1.32
N ASN A 254 1.13 14.90 1.03
CA ASN A 254 2.00 15.95 0.51
C ASN A 254 3.10 16.36 1.51
N ILE A 255 2.81 16.33 2.80
CA ILE A 255 3.78 16.61 3.87
C ILE A 255 4.77 15.46 3.98
N ALA A 256 4.28 14.22 4.11
CA ALA A 256 5.15 13.05 4.20
C ALA A 256 6.09 12.92 2.99
N ARG A 257 5.59 13.25 1.79
CA ARG A 257 6.40 13.24 0.55
C ARG A 257 7.34 14.42 0.40
N SER A 258 7.09 15.57 1.01
CA SER A 258 8.08 16.66 0.99
C SER A 258 9.32 16.29 1.82
N LEU A 259 9.14 15.45 2.84
CA LEU A 259 10.21 14.96 3.69
C LEU A 259 10.92 13.73 3.11
N HIS A 260 10.14 12.76 2.60
CA HIS A 260 10.66 11.43 2.21
C HIS A 260 10.32 11.04 0.78
N GLY A 261 9.97 11.97 -0.10
CA GLY A 261 9.67 11.69 -1.52
C GLY A 261 10.85 11.15 -2.32
N HIS A 262 12.08 11.27 -1.79
CA HIS A 262 13.30 10.69 -2.36
C HIS A 262 13.50 9.21 -1.96
N VAL A 263 12.70 8.69 -1.04
CA VAL A 263 12.81 7.33 -0.51
C VAL A 263 11.98 6.40 -1.40
N ASP A 264 12.61 5.34 -1.91
CA ASP A 264 11.92 4.31 -2.69
C ASP A 264 11.34 3.24 -1.76
N PHE A 265 10.09 3.44 -1.34
CA PHE A 265 9.37 2.48 -0.48
C PHE A 265 8.88 1.24 -1.22
N LEU A 266 8.76 1.31 -2.56
CA LEU A 266 8.12 0.27 -3.38
C LEU A 266 9.13 -0.57 -4.17
N GLY A 267 10.38 -0.11 -4.31
CA GLY A 267 11.44 -0.79 -5.06
C GLY A 267 11.40 -0.55 -6.57
N GLY A 268 10.48 0.29 -7.03
CA GLY A 268 10.26 0.61 -8.45
C GLY A 268 10.74 2.02 -8.81
N GLY A 269 11.71 2.56 -8.08
CA GLY A 269 12.19 3.93 -8.24
C GLY A 269 11.34 4.96 -7.49
N ALA A 270 12.02 5.83 -6.73
CA ALA A 270 11.39 6.96 -6.06
C ALA A 270 10.91 7.98 -7.10
N VAL A 271 9.64 8.37 -7.01
CA VAL A 271 9.08 9.46 -7.81
C VAL A 271 9.25 10.75 -7.02
N SER A 272 10.04 11.68 -7.53
CA SER A 272 10.19 13.00 -6.94
C SER A 272 8.89 13.80 -6.99
N LEU A 273 8.78 14.84 -6.16
CA LEU A 273 7.64 15.75 -6.20
C LEU A 273 7.54 16.50 -7.53
N LYS A 274 8.68 16.80 -8.17
CA LYS A 274 8.72 17.47 -9.48
C LYS A 274 8.17 16.56 -10.57
N GLU A 275 8.57 15.28 -10.57
CA GLU A 275 8.04 14.30 -11.53
C GLU A 275 6.55 14.07 -11.34
N GLU A 276 6.06 13.97 -10.09
CA GLU A 276 4.61 13.86 -9.84
C GLU A 276 3.85 15.08 -10.39
N GLN A 277 4.34 16.30 -10.13
CA GLN A 277 3.72 17.53 -10.65
C GLN A 277 3.70 17.57 -12.18
N LYS A 278 4.77 17.07 -12.80
CA LYS A 278 4.89 16.97 -14.26
C LYS A 278 3.86 16.02 -14.87
N TYR A 279 3.59 14.87 -14.24
CA TYR A 279 2.63 13.87 -14.75
C TYR A 279 1.19 14.09 -14.32
N ASN A 280 0.95 14.98 -13.36
CA ASN A 280 -0.39 15.23 -12.85
C ASN A 280 -1.39 15.62 -13.98
N PRO A 281 -1.05 16.49 -14.96
CA PRO A 281 -1.94 16.77 -16.09
C PRO A 281 -2.29 15.52 -16.91
N THR A 282 -1.32 14.61 -17.13
CA THR A 282 -1.55 13.34 -17.83
C THR A 282 -2.51 12.44 -17.05
N VAL A 283 -2.34 12.34 -15.72
CA VAL A 283 -3.24 11.55 -14.87
C VAL A 283 -4.66 12.11 -14.92
N LEU A 284 -4.81 13.44 -14.82
CA LEU A 284 -6.11 14.12 -14.85
C LEU A 284 -6.80 14.03 -16.22
N ALA A 285 -6.03 14.03 -17.31
CA ALA A 285 -6.56 13.91 -18.67
C ALA A 285 -7.07 12.50 -19.00
N ASN A 286 -6.51 11.47 -18.38
CA ASN A 286 -6.88 10.07 -18.62
C ASN A 286 -8.08 9.63 -17.76
N THR A 287 -9.24 10.27 -17.94
CA THR A 287 -10.47 10.02 -17.17
C THR A 287 -11.09 8.64 -17.43
N GLN A 288 -10.75 8.02 -18.56
CA GLN A 288 -11.18 6.68 -18.94
C GLN A 288 -10.49 5.55 -18.16
N ILE A 289 -9.33 5.83 -17.57
CA ILE A 289 -8.58 4.82 -16.81
C ILE A 289 -9.31 4.52 -15.52
N SER A 290 -9.66 3.25 -15.33
CA SER A 290 -10.36 2.77 -14.15
C SER A 290 -9.80 1.45 -13.67
N PHE A 291 -9.84 1.25 -12.36
CA PHE A 291 -9.44 0.02 -11.68
C PHE A 291 -10.71 -0.62 -11.14
N VAL A 292 -10.99 -1.87 -11.48
CA VAL A 292 -12.12 -2.63 -10.95
C VAL A 292 -11.64 -3.46 -9.77
N ILE A 293 -12.24 -3.29 -8.60
CA ILE A 293 -11.87 -4.04 -7.39
C ILE A 293 -13.07 -4.83 -6.88
N LEU A 294 -12.86 -6.13 -6.71
CA LEU A 294 -13.83 -7.09 -6.17
C LEU A 294 -13.27 -7.71 -4.88
N SER A 295 -14.16 -8.02 -3.94
CA SER A 295 -13.84 -8.72 -2.69
C SER A 295 -14.71 -9.94 -2.49
N ASP A 296 -14.21 -10.97 -1.80
CA ASP A 296 -14.89 -12.24 -1.58
C ASP A 296 -15.42 -12.88 -2.87
N VAL A 297 -14.55 -13.00 -3.87
CA VAL A 297 -14.90 -13.61 -5.17
C VAL A 297 -14.90 -15.14 -5.06
N TRP A 298 -15.98 -15.68 -4.50
CA TRP A 298 -16.16 -17.12 -4.28
C TRP A 298 -16.38 -17.89 -5.58
N LEU A 299 -15.32 -18.47 -6.13
CA LEU A 299 -15.33 -19.25 -7.39
C LEU A 299 -16.08 -20.58 -7.28
N ASP A 300 -16.39 -21.04 -6.06
CA ASP A 300 -17.20 -22.21 -5.79
C ASP A 300 -18.71 -21.92 -5.69
N HIS A 301 -19.09 -20.65 -5.53
CA HIS A 301 -20.48 -20.26 -5.52
C HIS A 301 -21.07 -20.33 -6.94
N PRO A 302 -22.21 -21.02 -7.16
CA PRO A 302 -22.70 -21.35 -8.50
C PRO A 302 -23.05 -20.12 -9.35
N ARG A 303 -23.38 -18.99 -8.72
CA ARG A 303 -23.73 -17.74 -9.41
C ARG A 303 -22.52 -16.86 -9.76
N THR A 304 -21.34 -17.10 -9.18
CA THR A 304 -20.15 -16.24 -9.38
C THR A 304 -19.65 -16.27 -10.81
N MET A 305 -19.52 -17.46 -11.43
CA MET A 305 -19.03 -17.55 -12.82
C MET A 305 -19.99 -16.89 -13.83
N PRO A 306 -21.31 -17.12 -13.78
CA PRO A 306 -22.27 -16.38 -14.59
C PRO A 306 -22.18 -14.85 -14.41
N ALA A 307 -22.10 -14.37 -13.17
CA ALA A 307 -22.00 -12.93 -12.90
C ALA A 307 -20.70 -12.32 -13.41
N LEU A 308 -19.56 -12.98 -13.17
CA LEU A 308 -18.26 -12.55 -13.72
C LEU A 308 -18.27 -12.56 -15.24
N ARG A 309 -18.91 -13.54 -15.88
CA ARG A 309 -19.06 -13.57 -17.34
C ARG A 309 -19.78 -12.31 -17.83
N GLN A 310 -20.94 -12.02 -17.26
CA GLN A 310 -21.73 -10.86 -17.66
C GLN A 310 -20.98 -9.54 -17.40
N MET A 311 -20.30 -9.42 -16.26
CA MET A 311 -19.46 -8.26 -15.95
C MET A 311 -18.32 -8.08 -16.96
N PHE A 312 -17.55 -9.14 -17.22
CA PHE A 312 -16.43 -9.09 -18.16
C PHE A 312 -16.88 -8.84 -19.59
N GLU A 313 -17.97 -9.47 -20.06
CA GLU A 313 -18.54 -9.21 -21.38
C GLU A 313 -19.05 -7.75 -21.49
N GLY A 314 -19.63 -7.20 -20.41
CA GLY A 314 -20.02 -5.79 -20.34
C GLY A 314 -18.85 -4.82 -20.56
N TYR A 315 -17.73 -5.05 -19.86
CA TYR A 315 -16.51 -4.24 -20.05
C TYR A 315 -15.83 -4.50 -21.40
N ALA A 316 -15.84 -5.74 -21.89
CA ALA A 316 -15.26 -6.09 -23.18
C ALA A 316 -15.94 -5.37 -24.34
N ASN A 317 -17.28 -5.29 -24.30
CA ASN A 317 -18.10 -4.63 -25.32
C ASN A 317 -18.03 -3.10 -25.26
N THR A 318 -17.44 -2.54 -24.20
CA THR A 318 -17.34 -1.10 -23.98
C THR A 318 -15.88 -0.66 -24.07
N ALA A 319 -15.37 -0.53 -25.30
CA ALA A 319 -13.94 -0.26 -25.53
C ALA A 319 -13.42 1.00 -24.83
N GLU A 320 -14.23 2.07 -24.79
CA GLU A 320 -13.86 3.36 -24.18
C GLU A 320 -13.65 3.28 -22.66
N TYR A 321 -14.32 2.37 -21.97
CA TYR A 321 -14.31 2.25 -20.50
C TYR A 321 -13.70 0.93 -20.03
N ARG A 322 -12.84 0.32 -20.85
CA ARG A 322 -12.17 -0.93 -20.47
C ARG A 322 -11.24 -0.68 -19.28
N PRO A 323 -11.43 -1.38 -18.14
CA PRO A 323 -10.57 -1.19 -16.98
C PRO A 323 -9.12 -1.53 -17.28
N MET A 324 -8.20 -0.74 -16.74
CA MET A 324 -6.77 -1.00 -16.83
C MET A 324 -6.40 -2.26 -16.02
N VAL A 325 -7.04 -2.43 -14.86
CA VAL A 325 -6.80 -3.56 -13.97
C VAL A 325 -8.10 -4.05 -13.31
N PHE A 326 -8.23 -5.37 -13.21
CA PHE A 326 -9.18 -6.07 -12.38
C PHE A 326 -8.45 -6.65 -11.17
N VAL A 327 -8.78 -6.21 -9.98
CA VAL A 327 -8.26 -6.73 -8.71
C VAL A 327 -9.34 -7.63 -8.09
N LEU A 328 -9.08 -8.93 -8.08
CA LEU A 328 -9.95 -9.91 -7.48
C LEU A 328 -9.37 -10.31 -6.13
N CYS A 329 -10.06 -9.93 -5.05
CA CYS A 329 -9.64 -10.30 -3.71
C CYS A 329 -10.43 -11.52 -3.22
N GLY A 330 -9.73 -12.41 -2.54
CA GLY A 330 -10.32 -13.57 -1.88
C GLY A 330 -11.26 -13.21 -0.71
N ASN A 331 -11.82 -14.18 -0.01
CA ASN A 331 -11.56 -15.62 -0.21
C ASN A 331 -12.09 -16.09 -1.56
N PHE A 332 -11.39 -17.00 -2.23
CA PHE A 332 -11.80 -17.52 -3.54
C PHE A 332 -12.70 -18.76 -3.46
N CYS A 333 -12.87 -19.34 -2.27
CA CYS A 333 -13.91 -20.30 -1.99
C CYS A 333 -14.60 -19.99 -0.65
N GLN A 334 -15.89 -20.31 -0.55
CA GLN A 334 -16.62 -20.23 0.72
C GLN A 334 -16.20 -21.35 1.68
N GLY A 335 -16.03 -22.55 1.14
CA GLY A 335 -15.61 -23.70 1.92
C GLY A 335 -14.10 -23.72 2.17
N GLY A 336 -13.70 -24.40 3.25
CA GLY A 336 -12.29 -24.66 3.53
C GLY A 336 -11.59 -25.36 2.37
N TRP A 337 -10.31 -25.03 2.18
CA TRP A 337 -9.44 -25.64 1.17
C TRP A 337 -8.79 -26.94 1.65
N GLU A 338 -8.87 -27.20 2.95
CA GLU A 338 -8.24 -28.34 3.62
C GLU A 338 -8.82 -29.66 3.09
N GLY A 339 -7.94 -30.63 2.83
CA GLY A 339 -8.33 -31.94 2.32
C GLY A 339 -8.54 -31.99 0.80
N GLN A 340 -8.73 -33.21 0.29
CA GLN A 340 -8.69 -33.49 -1.14
C GLN A 340 -9.83 -32.80 -1.92
N GLU A 341 -11.01 -32.68 -1.32
CA GLU A 341 -12.16 -32.01 -1.96
C GLU A 341 -11.96 -30.50 -2.06
N GLY A 342 -11.42 -29.87 -1.01
CA GLY A 342 -11.08 -28.45 -0.99
C GLY A 342 -10.07 -28.11 -2.09
N LEU A 343 -8.97 -28.86 -2.20
CA LEU A 343 -7.98 -28.68 -3.27
C LEU A 343 -8.61 -28.81 -4.67
N LYS A 344 -9.47 -29.82 -4.89
CA LYS A 344 -10.19 -30.00 -6.17
C LYS A 344 -11.13 -28.85 -6.48
N ARG A 345 -11.80 -28.29 -5.46
CA ARG A 345 -12.70 -27.14 -5.60
C ARG A 345 -11.94 -25.89 -6.05
N TYR A 346 -10.82 -25.57 -5.43
CA TYR A 346 -9.94 -24.47 -5.83
C TYR A 346 -9.43 -24.64 -7.26
N SER A 347 -8.89 -25.81 -7.60
CA SER A 347 -8.43 -26.10 -8.97
C SER A 347 -9.56 -25.94 -9.99
N ARG A 348 -10.77 -26.40 -9.67
CA ARG A 348 -11.93 -26.24 -10.56
C ARG A 348 -12.29 -24.77 -10.75
N GLY A 349 -12.39 -24.00 -9.67
CA GLY A 349 -12.73 -22.57 -9.71
C GLY A 349 -11.76 -21.76 -10.58
N PHE A 350 -10.44 -21.89 -10.34
CA PHE A 350 -9.43 -21.18 -11.12
C PHE A 350 -9.34 -21.66 -12.58
N ASN A 351 -9.57 -22.96 -12.84
CA ASN A 351 -9.63 -23.46 -14.20
C ASN A 351 -10.83 -22.89 -14.97
N SER A 352 -12.01 -22.82 -14.35
CA SER A 352 -13.21 -22.24 -14.95
C SER A 352 -13.05 -20.74 -15.18
N LEU A 353 -12.42 -20.02 -14.24
CA LEU A 353 -12.09 -18.60 -14.43
C LEU A 353 -11.09 -18.39 -15.58
N ALA A 354 -10.06 -19.24 -15.68
CA ALA A 354 -9.10 -19.17 -16.79
C ALA A 354 -9.77 -19.42 -18.15
N GLU A 355 -10.72 -20.36 -18.24
CA GLU A 355 -11.51 -20.59 -19.45
C GLU A 355 -12.42 -19.41 -19.79
N LEU A 356 -13.05 -18.79 -18.78
CA LEU A 356 -13.87 -17.60 -18.95
C LEU A 356 -13.05 -16.44 -19.51
N LEU A 357 -11.93 -16.07 -18.87
CA LEU A 357 -11.07 -14.98 -19.32
C LEU A 357 -10.49 -15.26 -20.72
N GLN A 358 -10.15 -16.51 -21.02
CA GLN A 358 -9.68 -16.90 -22.34
C GLN A 358 -10.76 -16.72 -23.42
N SER A 359 -12.05 -16.87 -23.07
CA SER A 359 -13.17 -16.64 -24.00
C SER A 359 -13.42 -15.17 -24.33
N ILE A 360 -12.77 -14.23 -23.63
CA ILE A 360 -12.96 -12.79 -23.79
C ILE A 360 -11.61 -12.12 -24.12
N PRO A 361 -11.07 -12.32 -25.34
CA PRO A 361 -9.74 -11.83 -25.73
C PRO A 361 -9.60 -10.30 -25.66
N LEU A 362 -10.72 -9.57 -25.74
CA LEU A 362 -10.74 -8.12 -25.60
C LEU A 362 -10.22 -7.64 -24.23
N LEU A 363 -10.29 -8.47 -23.18
CA LEU A 363 -9.77 -8.10 -21.86
C LEU A 363 -8.31 -8.50 -21.64
N HIS A 364 -7.63 -9.14 -22.61
CA HIS A 364 -6.25 -9.59 -22.42
C HIS A 364 -5.24 -8.44 -22.32
N SER A 365 -5.62 -7.23 -22.75
CA SER A 365 -4.87 -6.00 -22.52
C SER A 365 -4.94 -5.52 -21.06
N SER A 366 -5.99 -5.87 -20.32
CA SER A 366 -6.16 -5.48 -18.92
C SER A 366 -5.33 -6.36 -18.00
N HIS A 367 -4.87 -5.79 -16.88
CA HIS A 367 -4.23 -6.54 -15.80
C HIS A 367 -5.25 -7.29 -14.97
N PHE A 368 -4.90 -8.49 -14.52
CA PHE A 368 -5.69 -9.26 -13.57
C PHE A 368 -4.85 -9.55 -12.33
N VAL A 369 -5.16 -8.90 -11.22
CA VAL A 369 -4.43 -9.03 -9.96
C VAL A 369 -5.26 -9.86 -8.98
N PHE A 370 -4.69 -10.93 -8.46
CA PHE A 370 -5.34 -11.83 -7.52
C PHE A 370 -4.70 -11.70 -6.15
N VAL A 371 -5.49 -11.25 -5.17
CA VAL A 371 -5.05 -11.00 -3.80
C VAL A 371 -5.69 -12.03 -2.86
N PRO A 372 -4.92 -12.84 -2.12
CA PRO A 372 -5.46 -13.90 -1.27
C PRO A 372 -6.17 -13.32 -0.04
N GLY A 373 -7.30 -13.92 0.32
CA GLY A 373 -8.04 -13.68 1.55
C GLY A 373 -7.51 -14.49 2.74
N PRO A 374 -8.07 -14.27 3.94
CA PRO A 374 -7.64 -14.91 5.19
C PRO A 374 -7.97 -16.41 5.33
N SER A 375 -8.79 -16.98 4.43
CA SER A 375 -9.17 -18.40 4.44
C SER A 375 -8.74 -19.14 3.17
N ASP A 376 -7.89 -18.51 2.35
CA ASP A 376 -7.36 -19.10 1.14
C ASP A 376 -6.22 -20.10 1.41
N PRO A 377 -5.85 -20.96 0.45
CA PRO A 377 -4.84 -22.00 0.61
C PRO A 377 -3.46 -21.46 1.02
N TRP A 378 -2.79 -22.16 1.93
CA TRP A 378 -1.51 -21.75 2.52
C TRP A 378 -1.52 -20.35 3.16
N SER A 379 -2.70 -19.74 3.34
CA SER A 379 -2.82 -18.53 4.15
C SER A 379 -2.65 -18.91 5.62
N SER A 380 -1.77 -18.19 6.31
CA SER A 380 -1.81 -18.11 7.77
C SER A 380 -2.53 -16.83 8.15
N THR A 381 -2.89 -16.69 9.43
CA THR A 381 -3.36 -15.40 9.95
C THR A 381 -2.27 -14.32 9.93
N THR A 382 -1.02 -14.69 9.67
CA THR A 382 0.17 -13.82 9.64
C THR A 382 0.24 -12.99 8.36
N LEU A 383 0.56 -11.70 8.51
CA LEU A 383 0.75 -10.75 7.39
C LEU A 383 2.22 -10.32 7.23
N PRO A 384 2.66 -9.94 6.00
CA PRO A 384 1.97 -10.17 4.73
C PRO A 384 1.75 -11.66 4.44
N ARG A 385 0.68 -11.99 3.73
CA ARG A 385 0.42 -13.35 3.24
C ARG A 385 1.06 -13.54 1.87
N PRO A 386 1.69 -14.69 1.60
CA PRO A 386 2.18 -15.01 0.26
C PRO A 386 1.02 -15.13 -0.73
N SER A 387 1.35 -15.05 -2.02
CA SER A 387 0.40 -15.29 -3.11
C SER A 387 -0.21 -16.69 -3.06
N LEU A 388 -1.34 -16.86 -3.74
CA LEU A 388 -1.93 -18.17 -3.96
C LEU A 388 -0.92 -19.11 -4.66
N PRO A 389 -0.81 -20.38 -4.22
CA PRO A 389 0.22 -21.26 -4.78
C PRO A 389 0.00 -21.67 -6.23
N SER A 390 1.12 -21.85 -6.92
CA SER A 390 1.21 -22.16 -8.35
C SER A 390 0.39 -23.39 -8.76
N ALA A 391 0.17 -24.34 -7.83
CA ALA A 391 -0.67 -25.51 -8.04
C ALA A 391 -2.09 -25.17 -8.53
N PHE A 392 -2.65 -24.02 -8.15
CA PHE A 392 -3.96 -23.56 -8.60
C PHE A 392 -3.88 -22.51 -9.72
N THR A 393 -2.79 -21.77 -9.78
CA THR A 393 -2.73 -20.50 -10.52
C THR A 393 -1.95 -20.58 -11.83
N THR A 394 -1.10 -21.59 -12.00
CA THR A 394 -0.22 -21.75 -13.18
C THR A 394 -1.01 -21.75 -14.48
N ARG A 395 -2.15 -22.46 -14.53
CA ARG A 395 -2.96 -22.55 -15.75
C ARG A 395 -3.52 -21.18 -16.17
N LEU A 396 -3.97 -20.38 -15.21
CA LEU A 396 -4.50 -19.04 -15.48
C LEU A 396 -3.38 -18.12 -15.93
N SER A 397 -2.26 -18.11 -15.19
CA SER A 397 -1.09 -17.26 -15.48
C SER A 397 -0.50 -17.55 -16.87
N ASN A 398 -0.48 -18.82 -17.30
CA ASN A 398 0.00 -19.19 -18.63
C ASN A 398 -0.95 -18.81 -19.77
N ARG A 399 -2.24 -18.59 -19.48
CA ARG A 399 -3.27 -18.28 -20.50
C ARG A 399 -3.54 -16.79 -20.63
N ILE A 400 -3.36 -16.04 -19.54
CA ILE A 400 -3.67 -14.62 -19.46
C ILE A 400 -2.36 -13.89 -19.16
N PRO A 401 -1.76 -13.20 -20.15
CA PRO A 401 -0.40 -12.66 -20.02
C PRO A 401 -0.25 -11.64 -18.88
N ASN A 402 -1.28 -10.83 -18.64
CA ASN A 402 -1.27 -9.80 -17.60
C ASN A 402 -1.90 -10.27 -16.27
N ALA A 403 -1.97 -11.58 -16.03
CA ALA A 403 -2.43 -12.12 -14.76
C ALA A 403 -1.29 -12.23 -13.74
N ARG A 404 -1.48 -11.65 -12.55
CA ARG A 404 -0.53 -11.64 -11.46
C ARG A 404 -1.19 -12.11 -10.17
N PHE A 405 -0.61 -13.13 -9.55
CA PHE A 405 -0.98 -13.58 -8.21
C PHE A 405 0.03 -12.97 -7.24
N VAL A 406 -0.46 -12.21 -6.27
CA VAL A 406 0.39 -11.39 -5.39
C VAL A 406 0.08 -11.63 -3.93
N SER A 407 0.93 -11.12 -3.05
CA SER A 407 0.75 -11.12 -1.61
C SER A 407 -0.48 -10.33 -1.16
N ASN A 408 -0.85 -10.50 0.09
CA ASN A 408 -1.82 -9.64 0.77
C ASN A 408 -1.19 -9.01 2.04
N PRO A 409 -1.07 -7.68 2.13
CA PRO A 409 -1.51 -6.69 1.13
C PRO A 409 -0.61 -6.67 -0.11
N CYS A 410 -0.98 -5.87 -1.10
CA CYS A 410 -0.14 -5.48 -2.24
C CYS A 410 -0.32 -3.99 -2.54
N ARG A 411 0.51 -3.44 -3.45
CA ARG A 411 0.38 -2.05 -3.93
C ARG A 411 0.14 -2.01 -5.42
N LEU A 412 -0.70 -1.09 -5.86
CA LEU A 412 -0.73 -0.64 -7.25
C LEU A 412 -0.09 0.74 -7.29
N LYS A 413 0.97 0.88 -8.09
CA LYS A 413 1.58 2.16 -8.41
C LYS A 413 1.05 2.59 -9.78
N TYR A 414 0.58 3.82 -9.87
CA TYR A 414 0.16 4.44 -11.12
C TYR A 414 0.73 5.85 -11.15
N PHE A 415 1.77 6.07 -11.96
CA PHE A 415 2.59 7.28 -11.91
C PHE A 415 3.10 7.56 -10.48
N GLY A 416 2.78 8.74 -9.94
CA GLY A 416 3.09 9.13 -8.56
C GLY A 416 2.05 8.67 -7.54
N MET A 417 0.99 7.97 -7.95
CA MET A 417 -0.08 7.49 -7.07
C MET A 417 0.25 6.11 -6.50
N GLU A 418 -0.22 5.90 -5.27
CA GLU A 418 -0.10 4.62 -4.57
C GLU A 418 -1.47 4.18 -4.06
N ILE A 419 -1.89 3.01 -4.49
CA ILE A 419 -3.16 2.39 -4.08
C ILE A 419 -2.81 1.11 -3.31
N VAL A 420 -3.20 1.07 -2.03
CA VAL A 420 -2.96 -0.08 -1.16
C VAL A 420 -4.15 -1.02 -1.25
N ILE A 421 -3.92 -2.29 -1.57
CA ILE A 421 -4.97 -3.32 -1.52
C ILE A 421 -4.68 -4.23 -0.33
N CYS A 422 -5.61 -4.29 0.62
CA CYS A 422 -5.51 -5.15 1.79
C CYS A 422 -6.81 -5.93 1.95
N ARG A 423 -6.81 -7.22 1.60
CA ARG A 423 -7.96 -8.08 1.86
C ARG A 423 -7.90 -8.58 3.32
N GLU A 424 -8.72 -8.02 4.20
CA GLU A 424 -8.84 -8.54 5.58
C GLU A 424 -10.24 -8.34 6.15
N ASP A 425 -10.69 -9.22 7.04
CA ASP A 425 -11.92 -9.01 7.83
C ASP A 425 -11.64 -8.04 9.01
N LEU A 426 -11.14 -6.85 8.68
CA LEU A 426 -10.57 -5.91 9.63
C LEU A 426 -11.62 -5.32 10.56
N MET A 427 -12.77 -4.90 10.05
CA MET A 427 -13.83 -4.31 10.85
C MET A 427 -14.23 -5.26 12.00
N GLY A 428 -14.53 -6.51 11.67
CA GLY A 428 -14.90 -7.51 12.67
C GLY A 428 -13.79 -7.79 13.67
N LYS A 429 -12.51 -7.73 13.26
CA LYS A 429 -11.36 -7.91 14.17
C LYS A 429 -11.21 -6.73 15.12
N MET A 430 -11.32 -5.49 14.63
CA MET A 430 -11.26 -4.29 15.48
C MET A 430 -12.37 -4.33 16.52
N MET A 431 -13.61 -4.57 16.09
CA MET A 431 -14.79 -4.59 16.98
C MET A 431 -14.67 -5.62 18.11
N ARG A 432 -14.10 -6.80 17.85
CA ARG A 432 -13.91 -7.84 18.87
C ARG A 432 -12.80 -7.53 19.88
N ASN A 433 -11.93 -6.57 19.59
CA ASN A 433 -10.75 -6.25 20.41
C ASN A 433 -10.77 -4.79 20.89
N LEU A 434 -11.92 -4.13 20.84
CA LEU A 434 -12.08 -2.78 21.36
C LEU A 434 -11.76 -2.73 22.85
N VAL A 435 -10.90 -1.78 23.21
CA VAL A 435 -10.63 -1.37 24.59
C VAL A 435 -11.61 -0.28 24.99
N VAL A 436 -11.83 0.70 24.12
CA VAL A 436 -12.73 1.82 24.32
C VAL A 436 -13.15 2.38 22.96
N VAL A 437 -14.34 2.99 22.88
CA VAL A 437 -14.84 3.68 21.69
C VAL A 437 -15.72 4.85 22.12
N LYS A 438 -15.68 5.96 21.39
CA LYS A 438 -16.59 7.09 21.62
C LYS A 438 -18.00 6.74 21.15
N GLU A 439 -18.90 6.56 22.10
CA GLU A 439 -20.33 6.35 21.87
C GLU A 439 -21.06 7.70 21.67
N GLY A 440 -22.12 7.70 20.86
CA GLY A 440 -22.94 8.88 20.59
C GLY A 440 -23.82 8.73 19.35
N GLU A 441 -24.75 9.66 19.14
CA GLU A 441 -25.68 9.63 18.00
C GLU A 441 -24.97 9.72 16.64
N GLU A 442 -23.80 10.36 16.59
CA GLU A 442 -22.98 10.53 15.37
C GLU A 442 -21.99 9.37 15.14
N MET A 443 -22.08 8.27 15.91
CA MET A 443 -21.13 7.17 15.83
C MET A 443 -21.16 6.48 14.46
N ASN A 444 -20.11 6.70 13.67
CA ASN A 444 -19.93 6.08 12.37
C ASN A 444 -18.73 5.14 12.38
N MET A 445 -19.00 3.84 12.53
CA MET A 445 -17.97 2.80 12.61
C MET A 445 -17.07 2.75 11.37
N LYS A 446 -17.62 3.02 10.18
CA LYS A 446 -16.85 3.07 8.93
C LYS A 446 -15.83 4.20 8.96
N ARG A 447 -16.23 5.39 9.41
CA ARG A 447 -15.34 6.54 9.61
C ARG A 447 -14.30 6.25 10.69
N TYR A 448 -14.70 5.72 11.84
CA TYR A 448 -13.78 5.40 12.94
C TYR A 448 -12.71 4.40 12.51
N LEU A 449 -13.06 3.36 11.75
CA LEU A 449 -12.09 2.42 11.21
C LEU A 449 -11.06 3.11 10.29
N VAL A 450 -11.54 3.92 9.34
CA VAL A 450 -10.66 4.62 8.38
C VAL A 450 -9.73 5.60 9.08
N GLN A 451 -10.27 6.39 10.02
CA GLN A 451 -9.48 7.29 10.84
C GLN A 451 -8.41 6.52 11.61
N THR A 452 -8.81 5.43 12.28
CA THR A 452 -7.88 4.60 13.06
C THR A 452 -6.71 4.12 12.22
N ILE A 453 -6.94 3.48 11.06
CA ILE A 453 -5.81 2.92 10.29
C ILE A 453 -4.88 4.00 9.72
N LEU A 454 -5.41 5.17 9.36
CA LEU A 454 -4.65 6.27 8.77
C LEU A 454 -3.87 7.04 9.84
N ASP A 455 -4.48 7.33 10.99
CA ASP A 455 -3.80 7.94 12.14
C ASP A 455 -2.72 7.00 12.69
N GLN A 456 -2.97 5.70 12.69
CA GLN A 456 -1.97 4.69 13.05
C GLN A 456 -0.90 4.48 11.96
N ALA A 457 -1.03 5.13 10.80
CA ALA A 457 -0.16 4.98 9.64
C ALA A 457 0.15 3.51 9.30
N HIS A 458 -0.80 2.59 9.54
CA HIS A 458 -0.54 1.16 9.52
C HIS A 458 -1.82 0.34 9.32
N LEU A 459 -1.77 -0.69 8.48
CA LEU A 459 -2.91 -1.56 8.19
C LEU A 459 -3.33 -2.46 9.37
N SER A 460 -2.46 -2.62 10.37
CA SER A 460 -2.64 -3.54 11.50
C SER A 460 -2.41 -2.90 12.88
N PRO A 461 -3.31 -2.01 13.33
CA PRO A 461 -3.31 -1.47 14.68
C PRO A 461 -4.06 -2.43 15.63
N LEU A 462 -3.53 -3.65 15.79
CA LEU A 462 -4.09 -4.75 16.56
C LEU A 462 -2.95 -5.50 17.28
N PRO A 463 -3.23 -6.24 18.37
CA PRO A 463 -2.18 -6.99 19.05
C PRO A 463 -1.73 -8.17 18.20
N ILE A 464 -0.45 -8.58 18.35
CA ILE A 464 0.16 -9.68 17.58
C ILE A 464 -0.61 -11.01 17.75
N SER A 465 -1.24 -11.23 18.90
CA SER A 465 -2.08 -12.40 19.16
C SER A 465 -3.31 -12.49 18.25
N VAL A 466 -3.85 -11.33 17.84
CA VAL A 466 -5.03 -11.22 16.97
C VAL A 466 -4.60 -11.12 15.51
N ARG A 467 -3.52 -10.39 15.25
CA ARG A 467 -2.99 -10.16 13.90
C ARG A 467 -1.48 -10.37 13.87
N PRO A 468 -1.03 -11.65 13.78
CA PRO A 468 0.37 -11.95 13.65
C PRO A 468 0.95 -11.22 12.43
N THR A 469 2.18 -10.72 12.58
CA THR A 469 2.89 -10.01 11.51
C THR A 469 4.29 -10.58 11.40
N LEU A 470 4.76 -10.83 10.18
CA LEU A 470 6.14 -11.14 9.87
C LEU A 470 6.98 -9.91 10.20
N TRP A 471 7.71 -9.96 11.31
CA TRP A 471 8.36 -8.78 11.90
C TRP A 471 9.31 -8.06 10.93
N GLU A 472 10.00 -8.81 10.09
CA GLU A 472 10.95 -8.24 9.13
C GLU A 472 10.27 -7.75 7.84
N TYR A 473 9.00 -8.08 7.61
CA TYR A 473 8.16 -7.56 6.52
C TYR A 473 7.09 -6.57 6.99
N ASP A 474 7.20 -6.09 8.24
CA ASP A 474 6.28 -5.11 8.82
C ASP A 474 6.15 -3.84 7.97
N HIS A 475 7.24 -3.44 7.29
CA HIS A 475 7.27 -2.26 6.42
C HIS A 475 6.25 -2.33 5.29
N ALA A 476 5.92 -3.52 4.80
CA ALA A 476 4.92 -3.70 3.75
C ALA A 476 3.49 -3.36 4.20
N LEU A 477 3.23 -3.32 5.51
CA LEU A 477 1.92 -2.99 6.10
C LEU A 477 1.76 -1.50 6.45
N ARG A 478 2.81 -0.69 6.29
CA ARG A 478 2.79 0.74 6.60
C ARG A 478 1.94 1.52 5.61
N LEU A 479 1.21 2.50 6.11
CA LEU A 479 0.53 3.51 5.32
C LEU A 479 1.31 4.82 5.35
N TYR A 480 2.62 4.76 5.59
CA TYR A 480 3.53 5.90 5.56
C TYR A 480 4.51 5.76 4.38
N PRO A 481 4.68 6.79 3.54
CA PRO A 481 3.85 8.00 3.43
C PRO A 481 2.38 7.66 3.18
N MET A 482 1.47 8.56 3.58
CA MET A 482 0.03 8.35 3.36
C MET A 482 -0.24 8.06 1.87
N PRO A 483 -0.91 6.94 1.53
CA PRO A 483 -1.15 6.57 0.14
C PRO A 483 -2.21 7.48 -0.51
N SER A 484 -2.37 7.37 -1.83
CA SER A 484 -3.44 8.05 -2.56
C SER A 484 -4.80 7.39 -2.27
N ALA A 485 -4.82 6.06 -2.18
CA ALA A 485 -6.00 5.31 -1.79
C ALA A 485 -5.69 4.04 -1.01
N VAL A 486 -6.65 3.59 -0.19
CA VAL A 486 -6.62 2.31 0.52
C VAL A 486 -7.91 1.55 0.23
N VAL A 487 -7.76 0.30 -0.21
CA VAL A 487 -8.87 -0.63 -0.44
C VAL A 487 -8.84 -1.68 0.67
N LEU A 488 -9.85 -1.68 1.51
CA LEU A 488 -9.91 -2.56 2.68
C LEU A 488 -10.50 -3.95 2.40
N ALA A 489 -11.02 -4.20 1.18
CA ALA A 489 -11.50 -5.48 0.66
C ALA A 489 -11.96 -6.46 1.77
N ASP A 490 -12.85 -5.95 2.62
CA ASP A 490 -13.40 -6.59 3.78
C ASP A 490 -14.73 -7.22 3.36
N LYS A 491 -15.13 -8.28 4.05
CA LYS A 491 -16.47 -8.86 3.91
C LYS A 491 -17.57 -7.96 4.47
N TYR A 492 -17.20 -6.89 5.18
CA TYR A 492 -18.12 -5.88 5.66
C TYR A 492 -18.90 -5.22 4.50
N GLU A 493 -19.96 -4.51 4.82
CA GLU A 493 -20.72 -3.76 3.83
C GLU A 493 -19.85 -2.71 3.12
N ARG A 494 -20.32 -2.27 1.95
CA ARG A 494 -19.66 -1.21 1.19
C ARG A 494 -19.58 0.10 1.98
N TYR A 495 -18.48 0.80 1.77
CA TYR A 495 -18.36 2.22 2.09
C TYR A 495 -17.23 2.86 1.31
N GLU A 496 -17.27 4.18 1.21
CA GLU A 496 -16.20 5.00 0.70
C GLU A 496 -16.19 6.32 1.47
N LEU A 497 -15.00 6.82 1.80
CA LEU A 497 -14.81 8.16 2.34
C LEU A 497 -13.40 8.65 2.05
N THR A 498 -13.17 9.94 2.25
CA THR A 498 -11.82 10.52 2.15
C THR A 498 -11.45 11.14 3.48
N TYR A 499 -10.28 10.78 3.98
CA TYR A 499 -9.76 11.26 5.25
C TYR A 499 -8.33 11.77 5.03
N GLU A 500 -8.07 13.02 5.41
CA GLU A 500 -6.76 13.69 5.24
C GLU A 500 -6.17 13.59 3.82
N GLY A 501 -7.04 13.53 2.81
CA GLY A 501 -6.67 13.45 1.39
C GLY A 501 -6.44 12.02 0.86
N CYS A 502 -6.45 11.00 1.72
CA CYS A 502 -6.45 9.60 1.29
C CYS A 502 -7.88 9.11 1.06
N HIS A 503 -8.16 8.55 -0.12
CA HIS A 503 -9.46 7.94 -0.40
C HIS A 503 -9.48 6.49 0.06
N VAL A 504 -10.43 6.14 0.94
CA VAL A 504 -10.54 4.79 1.49
C VAL A 504 -11.89 4.21 1.16
N PHE A 505 -11.91 3.00 0.61
CA PHE A 505 -13.15 2.32 0.27
C PHE A 505 -13.08 0.82 0.51
N ASN A 506 -14.25 0.25 0.75
CA ASN A 506 -14.50 -1.17 0.80
C ASN A 506 -15.51 -1.52 -0.31
N PRO A 507 -15.16 -2.38 -1.29
CA PRO A 507 -16.07 -2.79 -2.35
C PRO A 507 -17.33 -3.50 -1.83
N GLY A 508 -17.25 -4.16 -0.67
CA GLY A 508 -18.27 -5.11 -0.24
C GLY A 508 -18.06 -6.48 -0.87
N LYS A 509 -18.86 -7.46 -0.44
CA LYS A 509 -18.83 -8.82 -1.00
C LYS A 509 -19.31 -8.81 -2.44
N PHE A 510 -18.64 -9.57 -3.30
CA PHE A 510 -19.08 -9.69 -4.69
C PHE A 510 -20.44 -10.36 -4.83
N VAL A 511 -20.80 -11.31 -3.96
CA VAL A 511 -22.10 -12.00 -4.03
C VAL A 511 -22.97 -11.60 -2.85
N GLY A 512 -24.11 -10.97 -3.12
CA GLY A 512 -25.18 -10.64 -2.18
C GLY A 512 -26.52 -11.27 -2.59
N GLY A 513 -27.31 -11.72 -1.62
CA GLY A 513 -28.67 -12.20 -1.88
C GLY A 513 -29.69 -11.06 -1.77
N ILE A 514 -30.64 -11.00 -2.70
CA ILE A 514 -31.82 -10.13 -2.67
C ILE A 514 -33.08 -11.01 -2.56
N GLY A 515 -33.61 -11.19 -1.35
CA GLY A 515 -34.82 -12.00 -1.15
C GLY A 515 -34.61 -13.48 -1.47
N GLU A 516 -35.69 -14.18 -1.87
CA GLU A 516 -35.66 -15.64 -2.08
C GLU A 516 -34.94 -16.06 -3.38
N ASP A 517 -35.15 -15.34 -4.49
CA ASP A 517 -34.62 -15.72 -5.81
C ASP A 517 -33.64 -14.70 -6.44
N GLY A 518 -33.61 -13.45 -5.97
CA GLY A 518 -32.78 -12.39 -6.56
C GLY A 518 -31.33 -12.40 -6.05
N TRP A 519 -30.39 -12.05 -6.93
CA TRP A 519 -28.97 -11.92 -6.58
C TRP A 519 -28.42 -10.56 -7.00
N GLU A 520 -27.65 -9.95 -6.10
CA GLU A 520 -26.88 -8.73 -6.33
C GLU A 520 -25.41 -9.07 -6.40
N PHE A 521 -24.72 -8.56 -7.42
CA PHE A 521 -23.28 -8.65 -7.53
C PHE A 521 -22.68 -7.26 -7.50
N GLU A 522 -21.79 -7.02 -6.54
CA GLU A 522 -21.29 -5.68 -6.24
C GLU A 522 -19.77 -5.59 -6.34
N TRP A 523 -19.29 -4.50 -6.92
CA TRP A 523 -17.88 -4.16 -6.95
C TRP A 523 -17.68 -2.64 -6.96
N SER A 524 -16.43 -2.21 -6.87
CA SER A 524 -16.07 -0.80 -6.96
C SER A 524 -15.18 -0.52 -8.16
N MET A 525 -15.44 0.61 -8.82
CA MET A 525 -14.56 1.20 -9.82
C MET A 525 -13.82 2.36 -9.19
N TYR A 526 -12.49 2.36 -9.24
CA TYR A 526 -11.65 3.47 -8.80
C TYR A 526 -11.05 4.19 -10.00
N TYR A 527 -11.13 5.52 -10.01
CA TYR A 527 -10.65 6.35 -11.11
C TYR A 527 -9.46 7.18 -10.63
N PRO A 528 -8.23 6.86 -11.06
CA PRO A 528 -7.03 7.61 -10.66
C PRO A 528 -7.13 9.12 -10.98
N ALA A 529 -7.76 9.49 -12.10
CA ALA A 529 -7.94 10.88 -12.52
C ALA A 529 -8.74 11.71 -11.50
N THR A 530 -9.73 11.13 -10.83
CA THR A 530 -10.55 11.83 -9.82
C THR A 530 -10.13 11.51 -8.40
N GLY A 531 -9.38 10.42 -8.20
CA GLY A 531 -9.05 9.87 -6.89
C GLY A 531 -10.27 9.33 -6.13
N ARG A 532 -11.35 8.98 -6.83
CA ARG A 532 -12.63 8.52 -6.24
C ARG A 532 -13.00 7.12 -6.70
N SER A 533 -13.75 6.42 -5.86
CA SER A 533 -14.45 5.19 -6.23
C SER A 533 -15.93 5.42 -6.52
N GLU A 534 -16.51 4.54 -7.31
CA GLU A 534 -17.94 4.48 -7.62
C GLU A 534 -18.49 3.07 -7.41
N ARG A 535 -19.82 2.98 -7.27
CA ARG A 535 -20.54 1.72 -7.09
C ARG A 535 -20.93 1.13 -8.43
N SER A 536 -20.61 -0.15 -8.59
CA SER A 536 -21.08 -0.92 -9.71
C SER A 536 -21.81 -2.15 -9.20
N VAL A 537 -22.96 -2.39 -9.81
CA VAL A 537 -23.88 -3.45 -9.39
C VAL A 537 -24.42 -4.16 -10.62
N LEU A 538 -24.58 -5.47 -10.49
CA LEU A 538 -25.27 -6.32 -11.43
C LEU A 538 -26.36 -7.10 -10.69
N THR A 539 -27.59 -7.05 -11.16
CA THR A 539 -28.70 -7.83 -10.63
C THR A 539 -29.02 -9.00 -11.57
N MET A 540 -29.15 -10.20 -11.02
CA MET A 540 -29.54 -11.40 -11.77
C MET A 540 -30.67 -12.16 -11.06
N GLU A 541 -31.51 -12.83 -11.85
CA GLU A 541 -32.53 -13.79 -11.39
C GLU A 541 -31.97 -15.22 -11.25
#